data_AF-A0A5C6C292-F1
#
_entry.id   AF-A0A5C6C292-F1
#
_cell.length_a   1.000
_cell.length_b   1.000
_cell.length_c   1.000
_cell.angle_alpha   90.00
_cell.angle_beta   90.00
_cell.angle_gamma   90.00
#
_symmetry.space_group_name_H-M   'P 1'
#
loop_
_entity.id
_entity.type
_entity.pdbx_description
1 polymer ?
#
loop_
_entity_poly.entity_id
_entity_poly.type
_entity_poly.pdbx_seq_one_letter_code
_entity_poly.pdbx_strand_id
1 'polypeptide(L)' 'MNKRLTKISKYLTFILRHHPEAIGMQLDPEGWLNIDELIKNANLHGKSITHAQLHEVVASNGENRYALSDDGLRIRVT' A
#
# COMPACT_ATOMS: atom_id res chain seq x y z
N MET A 1 -8.40 8.60 11.95
CA MET A 1 -8.33 8.21 10.52
C MET A 1 -9.65 8.53 9.82
N ASN A 2 -9.64 9.32 8.74
CA ASN A 2 -10.86 9.66 7.98
C ASN A 2 -11.37 8.44 7.18
N LYS A 3 -12.67 8.39 6.85
CA LYS A 3 -13.32 7.27 6.11
C LYS A 3 -12.57 6.89 4.83
N ARG A 4 -11.95 7.86 4.13
CA ARG A 4 -11.15 7.61 2.92
C ARG A 4 -9.87 6.82 3.24
N LEU A 5 -9.12 7.23 4.26
CA LEU A 5 -7.88 6.56 4.66
C LEU A 5 -8.14 5.14 5.17
N THR A 6 -9.26 4.91 5.86
CA THR A 6 -9.68 3.55 6.26
C THR A 6 -9.94 2.65 5.05
N LYS A 7 -10.56 3.17 3.98
CA LYS A 7 -10.75 2.41 2.73
C LYS A 7 -9.42 2.09 2.06
N ILE A 8 -8.51 3.07 2.02
CA ILE A 8 -7.15 2.89 1.47
C ILE A 8 -6.39 1.84 2.27
N SER A 9 -6.41 1.91 3.61
CA SER A 9 -5.75 0.90 4.45
C SER A 9 -6.30 -0.51 4.21
N LYS A 10 -7.62 -0.69 4.19
CA LYS A 10 -8.24 -2.00 3.86
C LYS A 10 -7.80 -2.50 2.49
N TYR A 11 -7.76 -1.61 1.51
CA TYR A 11 -7.33 -1.95 0.16
C TYR A 11 -5.84 -2.33 0.10
N LEU A 12 -4.96 -1.56 0.74
CA LEU A 12 -3.54 -1.85 0.83
C LEU A 12 -3.28 -3.21 1.48
N THR A 13 -3.95 -3.53 2.58
CA THR A 13 -3.82 -4.85 3.22
C THR A 13 -4.33 -5.96 2.30
N PHE A 14 -5.42 -5.74 1.56
CA PHE A 14 -5.93 -6.72 0.59
C PHE A 14 -4.93 -7.00 -0.54
N ILE A 15 -4.38 -5.94 -1.14
CA ILE A 15 -3.39 -6.07 -2.22
C ILE A 15 -2.08 -6.67 -1.72
N LEU A 16 -1.54 -6.17 -0.60
CA LEU A 16 -0.24 -6.60 -0.08
C LEU A 16 -0.24 -8.01 0.54
N ARG A 17 -1.40 -8.54 0.96
CA ARG A 17 -1.48 -9.85 1.64
C ARG A 17 -2.18 -10.93 0.83
N HIS A 18 -3.10 -10.56 -0.05
CA HIS A 18 -3.97 -11.53 -0.70
C HIS A 18 -3.88 -11.51 -2.22
N HIS A 19 -3.86 -10.32 -2.84
CA HIS A 19 -4.01 -10.21 -4.29
C HIS A 19 -3.19 -9.07 -4.91
N PRO A 20 -1.85 -9.12 -4.87
CA PRO A 20 -1.02 -8.16 -5.61
C PRO A 20 -1.30 -8.20 -7.12
N GLU A 21 -1.66 -9.37 -7.64
CA GLU A 21 -1.98 -9.59 -9.05
C GLU A 21 -3.25 -8.86 -9.52
N ALA A 22 -4.15 -8.47 -8.59
CA ALA A 22 -5.36 -7.73 -8.92
C ALA A 22 -5.08 -6.34 -9.52
N ILE A 23 -3.85 -5.84 -9.33
CA ILE A 23 -3.34 -4.60 -9.94
C ILE A 23 -2.14 -4.87 -10.86
N GLY A 24 -1.95 -6.11 -11.29
CA GLY A 24 -0.83 -6.49 -12.16
C GLY A 24 0.54 -6.43 -11.46
N MET A 25 0.58 -6.50 -10.14
CA MET A 25 1.82 -6.53 -9.37
C MET A 25 2.09 -7.91 -8.79
N GLN A 26 3.34 -8.14 -8.41
CA GLN A 26 3.74 -9.32 -7.65
C GLN A 26 4.62 -8.86 -6.49
N LEU A 27 4.42 -9.48 -5.33
CA LEU A 27 5.30 -9.28 -4.19
C LEU A 27 6.68 -9.86 -4.51
N ASP A 28 7.71 -9.14 -4.13
CA ASP A 28 9.07 -9.69 -4.10
C ASP A 28 9.15 -10.89 -3.13
N PRO A 29 10.20 -11.73 -3.22
CA PRO A 29 10.38 -12.87 -2.31
C PRO A 29 10.37 -12.50 -0.82
N GLU A 30 10.71 -11.26 -0.50
CA GLU A 30 10.71 -10.69 0.86
C GLU A 30 9.39 -9.98 1.24
N GLY A 31 8.39 -10.00 0.35
CA GLY A 31 7.07 -9.42 0.56
C GLY A 31 6.98 -7.90 0.31
N TRP A 32 7.96 -7.30 -0.36
CA TRP A 32 7.98 -5.87 -0.66
C TRP A 32 7.27 -5.54 -1.97
N LEU A 33 6.69 -4.34 -2.05
CA LEU A 33 6.24 -3.69 -3.28
C LEU A 33 6.78 -2.26 -3.36
N ASN A 34 7.09 -1.81 -4.57
CA ASN A 34 7.40 -0.41 -4.84
C ASN A 34 6.14 0.47 -4.68
N ILE A 35 6.25 1.56 -3.91
CA ILE A 35 5.13 2.46 -3.59
C ILE A 35 4.66 3.23 -4.83
N ASP A 36 5.57 3.72 -5.67
CA ASP A 36 5.24 4.44 -6.90
C ASP A 36 4.46 3.54 -7.85
N GLU A 37 4.95 2.32 -8.07
CA GLU A 37 4.28 1.36 -8.94
C GLU A 37 2.93 0.95 -8.35
N LEU A 38 2.83 0.79 -7.02
CA LEU A 38 1.59 0.44 -6.33
C LEU A 38 0.53 1.52 -6.51
N ILE A 39 0.91 2.77 -6.33
CA ILE A 39 0.03 3.91 -6.53
C ILE A 39 -0.37 4.03 -8.00
N LYS A 40 0.59 3.89 -8.92
CA LYS A 40 0.34 3.95 -10.36
C LYS A 40 -0.66 2.87 -10.79
N ASN A 41 -0.40 1.61 -10.45
CA ASN A 41 -1.26 0.49 -10.81
C ASN A 41 -2.63 0.56 -10.11
N ALA A 42 -2.68 0.95 -8.84
CA ALA A 42 -3.96 1.19 -8.16
C ALA A 42 -4.79 2.27 -8.87
N ASN A 43 -4.18 3.38 -9.29
CA ASN A 43 -4.84 4.44 -10.06
C ASN A 43 -5.32 3.95 -11.43
N LEU A 44 -4.54 3.13 -12.13
CA LEU A 44 -4.95 2.51 -13.40
C LEU A 44 -6.18 1.61 -13.23
N HIS A 45 -6.28 0.91 -12.10
CA HIS A 45 -7.43 0.09 -11.72
C HIS A 45 -8.56 0.88 -11.04
N GLY A 46 -8.56 2.23 -11.19
CA GLY A 46 -9.64 3.11 -10.73
C GLY A 46 -9.59 3.48 -9.25
N LYS A 47 -8.47 3.25 -8.55
CA LYS A 47 -8.27 3.69 -7.16
C LYS A 47 -7.52 5.02 -7.12
N SER A 48 -8.21 6.11 -6.79
CA SER A 48 -7.58 7.43 -6.62
C SER A 48 -6.77 7.55 -5.32
N ILE A 49 -5.58 6.96 -5.31
CA ILE A 49 -4.64 6.95 -4.16
C ILE A 49 -3.47 7.90 -4.47
N THR A 50 -3.05 8.68 -3.48
CA THR A 50 -1.87 9.54 -3.56
C THR A 50 -0.79 9.13 -2.56
N HIS A 51 0.45 9.53 -2.81
CA HIS A 51 1.57 9.32 -1.87
C HIS A 51 1.25 9.84 -0.48
N ALA A 52 0.74 11.07 -0.38
CA ALA A 52 0.36 11.67 0.90
C ALA A 52 -0.64 10.81 1.68
N GLN A 53 -1.65 10.26 1.00
CA GLN A 53 -2.65 9.39 1.63
C GLN A 53 -2.05 8.05 2.07
N LEU A 54 -1.15 7.48 1.28
CA LEU A 54 -0.47 6.24 1.63
C LEU A 54 0.43 6.44 2.86
N HIS A 55 1.25 7.50 2.86
CA HIS A 55 2.06 7.86 4.03
C HIS A 55 1.22 8.16 5.26
N GLU A 56 0.09 8.86 5.11
CA GLU A 56 -0.83 9.12 6.23
C GLU A 56 -1.45 7.82 6.75
N VAL A 57 -1.79 6.87 5.88
CA VAL A 57 -2.27 5.54 6.29
C VAL A 57 -1.18 4.76 7.04
N VAL A 58 0.06 4.81 6.57
CA VAL A 58 1.19 4.16 7.25
C VAL A 58 1.46 4.80 8.61
N ALA A 59 1.48 6.14 8.67
CA ALA A 59 1.73 6.89 9.90
C ALA A 59 0.58 6.81 10.91
N SER A 60 -0.67 6.78 10.44
CA SER A 60 -1.87 6.72 11.30
C SER A 60 -2.20 5.31 11.79
N ASN A 61 -1.53 4.27 11.27
CA ASN A 61 -1.80 2.89 11.67
C ASN A 61 -1.06 2.57 12.98
N GLY A 62 -1.78 2.74 14.10
CA GLY A 62 -1.30 2.47 15.46
C GLY A 62 -0.98 1.01 15.81
N GLU A 63 -0.77 0.14 14.81
CA GLU A 63 -0.51 -1.31 15.00
C GLU A 63 0.67 -1.82 14.16
N ASN A 64 1.57 -0.95 13.69
CA ASN A 64 2.77 -1.36 12.92
C ASN A 64 2.43 -2.28 11.72
N ARG A 65 1.25 -2.18 11.12
CA ARG A 65 0.73 -3.12 10.09
C ARG A 65 1.45 -3.02 8.74
N TYR A 66 2.23 -1.97 8.56
CA TYR A 66 3.02 -1.75 7.37
C TYR A 66 4.45 -1.44 7.79
N ALA A 67 5.41 -2.02 7.07
CA ALA A 67 6.80 -1.61 7.13
C ALA A 67 7.15 -0.86 5.85
N LEU A 68 7.96 0.19 6.00
CA LEU A 68 8.61 0.90 4.90
C LEU A 68 10.08 0.45 4.86
N SER A 69 10.66 0.39 3.67
CA SER A 69 12.10 0.18 3.51
C SER A 69 12.89 1.41 3.98
N ASP A 70 14.19 1.25 4.22
CA ASP A 70 15.07 2.34 4.69
C ASP A 70 15.14 3.53 3.73
N ASP A 71 14.99 3.30 2.43
CA ASP A 71 14.89 4.34 1.40
C ASP A 71 13.48 4.94 1.28
N GLY A 72 12.48 4.37 1.97
CA GLY A 72 11.09 4.83 1.95
C GLY A 72 10.37 4.58 0.62
N LEU A 73 10.96 3.82 -0.30
CA LEU A 73 10.41 3.57 -1.64
C LEU A 73 9.56 2.30 -1.71
N ARG A 74 9.67 1.41 -0.72
CA ARG A 74 8.96 0.13 -0.70
C ARG A 74 8.10 0.01 0.55
N ILE A 75 7.01 -0.72 0.40
CA ILE A 75 6.07 -1.03 1.47
C ILE A 75 5.81 -2.54 1.50
N ARG A 76 5.67 -3.09 2.71
CA ARG A 76 5.16 -4.44 2.95
C ARG A 76 4.19 -4.46 4.11
N VAL A 77 3.37 -5.51 4.18
CA VAL A 77 2.61 -5.84 5.38
C VAL A 77 3.49 -6.67 6.34
N THR A 78 3.35 -6.41 7.63
CA THR A 78 3.97 -7.14 8.74
C THR A 78 3.01 -8.16 9.38
#